data_AF-A0A9D6VZN2-F1
#
_entry.id   AF-A0A9D6VZN2-F1
#
_cell.length_a   1.000
_cell.length_b   1.000
_cell.length_c   1.000
_cell.angle_alpha   90.00
_cell.angle_beta   90.00
_cell.angle_gamma   90.00
#
_symmetry.space_group_name_H-M   'P 1'
#
loop_
_entity.id
_entity.type
_entity.pdbx_description
1 polymer ?
#
loop_
_entity_poly.entity_id
_entity_poly.type
_entity_poly.pdbx_seq_one_letter_code
_entity_poly.pdbx_strand_id
1 'polypeptide(L)'
;MRDRRRVDPSIEHEPHLREGPFAADPSEARAAVSDPAARRSEQEVVDHGVWDEPALSAELAGAAPAVETYRGWLERAAARTTPGRSWLVTAGVALAAGAAAIPMAFLANTLATFDTISLAVLVAVLGPVVEEVSKVVVAWWVVERRPYLFRRGAQLVVCAAAGGLAFGVLENLWYLHVVIPEAVRSGAVHAEDVAGLARWRWGVCTTMHATASTLAGLGLARMWGRAMREKARPRAAAAMPFLVAAMVVHGVYNAGALAFEIGRHVF
;
A
#
# COMPACT_ATOMS: atom_id res chain seq x y z
N MET A 1 -7.84 7.44 52.57
CA MET A 1 -7.46 6.06 52.18
C MET A 1 -8.73 5.32 51.81
N ARG A 2 -8.94 5.00 50.52
CA ARG A 2 -10.08 4.15 50.12
C ARG A 2 -9.68 2.70 50.33
N ASP A 3 -10.48 2.00 51.13
CA ASP A 3 -10.37 0.57 51.38
C ASP A 3 -10.54 -0.20 50.06
N ARG A 4 -9.41 -0.60 49.46
CA ARG A 4 -9.42 -1.51 48.31
C ARG A 4 -9.79 -2.88 48.85
N ARG A 5 -11.08 -3.17 48.92
CA ARG A 5 -11.58 -4.52 49.19
C ARG A 5 -10.82 -5.48 48.27
N ARG A 6 -10.12 -6.46 48.85
CA ARG A 6 -9.49 -7.55 48.11
C ARG A 6 -10.58 -8.22 47.29
N VAL A 7 -10.56 -7.99 45.99
CA VAL A 7 -11.37 -8.76 45.04
C VAL A 7 -10.77 -10.17 45.07
N ASP A 8 -11.57 -11.15 45.46
CA ASP A 8 -11.18 -12.54 45.35
C ASP A 8 -10.92 -12.86 43.87
N PRO A 9 -9.70 -13.26 43.49
CA PRO A 9 -9.36 -13.56 42.10
C PRO A 9 -9.88 -14.92 41.63
N SER A 10 -10.65 -15.65 42.46
CA SER A 10 -11.25 -16.94 42.09
C SER A 10 -12.23 -16.82 40.93
N ILE A 11 -12.13 -17.77 39.98
CA ILE A 11 -13.04 -17.89 38.84
C ILE A 11 -14.49 -18.17 39.28
N GLU A 12 -14.69 -18.79 40.45
CA GLU A 12 -16.02 -19.12 40.98
C GLU A 12 -16.87 -17.89 41.27
N HIS A 13 -16.22 -16.73 41.42
CA HIS A 13 -16.88 -15.46 41.64
C HIS A 13 -17.06 -14.65 40.35
N GLU A 14 -16.79 -15.20 39.18
CA GLU A 14 -17.05 -14.50 37.93
C GLU A 14 -18.54 -14.18 37.77
N PRO A 15 -18.91 -12.98 37.29
CA PRO A 15 -20.30 -12.55 37.21
C PRO A 15 -21.22 -13.51 36.44
N HIS A 16 -20.67 -14.23 35.45
CA HIS A 16 -21.42 -15.16 34.61
C HIS A 16 -21.67 -16.54 35.25
N LEU A 17 -21.02 -16.86 36.37
CA LEU A 17 -21.23 -18.10 37.14
C LEU A 17 -22.14 -17.90 38.37
N ARG A 18 -22.51 -16.66 38.69
CA ARG A 18 -23.38 -16.34 39.83
C ARG A 18 -24.84 -16.60 39.46
N GLU A 19 -25.57 -17.25 40.36
CA GLU A 19 -27.03 -17.37 40.23
C GLU A 19 -27.70 -16.02 40.45
N GLY A 20 -28.49 -15.56 39.47
CA GLY A 20 -29.26 -14.33 39.56
C GLY A 20 -29.16 -13.44 38.32
N PRO A 21 -29.98 -12.37 38.24
CA PRO A 21 -29.87 -11.40 37.16
C PRO A 21 -28.53 -10.67 37.21
N PHE A 22 -27.97 -10.37 36.04
CA PHE A 22 -26.71 -9.63 35.92
C PHE A 22 -26.82 -8.27 36.63
N ALA A 23 -26.00 -8.07 37.66
CA ALA A 23 -25.84 -6.79 38.34
C ALA A 23 -24.59 -6.11 37.80
N ALA A 24 -24.78 -5.11 36.92
CA ALA A 24 -23.68 -4.33 36.38
C ALA A 24 -22.88 -3.64 37.51
N ASP A 25 -21.56 -3.61 37.40
CA ASP A 25 -20.72 -2.90 38.37
C ASP A 25 -21.00 -1.39 38.25
N PRO A 26 -21.36 -0.68 39.34
CA PRO A 26 -21.54 0.77 39.33
C PRO A 26 -20.34 1.54 38.77
N SER A 27 -19.13 0.96 38.79
CA SER A 27 -17.94 1.53 38.18
C SER A 27 -18.00 1.53 36.64
N GLU A 28 -18.73 0.59 36.03
CA GLU A 28 -18.97 0.53 34.58
C GLU A 28 -19.89 1.66 34.10
N ALA A 29 -20.72 2.24 34.97
CA ALA A 29 -21.52 3.42 34.63
C ALA A 29 -20.64 4.60 34.19
N ARG A 30 -19.39 4.69 34.67
CA ARG A 30 -18.43 5.70 34.20
C ARG A 30 -17.88 5.36 32.81
N ALA A 31 -17.70 4.08 32.50
CA ALA A 31 -17.26 3.63 31.18
C ALA A 31 -18.32 3.93 30.10
N ALA A 32 -19.62 3.83 30.45
CA ALA A 32 -20.74 4.14 29.57
C ALA A 32 -20.82 5.64 29.17
N VAL A 33 -20.41 6.56 30.06
CA VAL A 33 -20.37 8.01 29.76
C VAL A 33 -19.24 8.36 28.77
N SER A 34 -18.19 7.56 28.74
CA SER A 34 -17.07 7.69 27.82
C SER A 34 -17.14 6.64 26.71
N ASP A 35 -18.34 6.33 26.20
CA ASP A 35 -18.51 5.30 25.17
C ASP A 35 -17.62 5.62 23.95
N PRO A 36 -16.51 4.89 23.77
CA PRO A 36 -15.62 5.11 22.65
C PRO A 36 -16.32 4.72 21.34
N ALA A 37 -17.32 3.82 21.41
CA ALA A 37 -18.06 3.37 20.23
C ALA A 37 -18.85 4.51 19.57
N ALA A 38 -19.38 5.47 20.36
CA ALA A 38 -20.04 6.66 19.84
C ALA A 38 -19.10 7.59 19.02
N ARG A 39 -17.78 7.43 19.17
CA ARG A 39 -16.76 8.20 18.42
C ARG A 39 -16.10 7.41 17.30
N ARG A 40 -16.40 6.11 17.17
CA ARG A 40 -15.79 5.28 16.13
C ARG A 40 -16.32 5.68 14.77
N SER A 41 -15.41 5.74 13.80
CA SER A 41 -15.82 5.92 12.41
C SER A 41 -16.62 4.69 11.93
N GLU A 42 -17.50 4.87 10.94
CA GLU A 42 -18.21 3.74 10.31
C GLU A 42 -17.24 2.62 9.88
N GLN A 43 -16.02 2.98 9.45
CA GLN A 43 -14.96 2.03 9.10
C GLN A 43 -14.51 1.19 10.29
N GLU A 44 -14.23 1.82 11.43
CA GLU A 44 -13.74 1.11 12.63
C GLU A 44 -14.78 0.15 13.18
N VAL A 45 -16.07 0.54 13.14
CA VAL A 45 -17.17 -0.34 13.53
C VAL A 45 -17.19 -1.61 12.69
N VAL A 46 -16.98 -1.48 11.37
CA VAL A 46 -16.94 -2.62 10.44
C VAL A 46 -15.64 -3.42 10.56
N ASP A 47 -14.50 -2.74 10.74
CA ASP A 47 -13.20 -3.38 10.85
C ASP A 47 -13.12 -4.28 12.09
N HIS A 48 -13.80 -3.88 13.17
CA HIS A 48 -13.89 -4.59 14.46
C HIS A 48 -15.24 -5.31 14.68
N GLY A 49 -16.08 -5.40 13.66
CA GLY A 49 -17.35 -6.11 13.75
C GLY A 49 -17.14 -7.63 13.78
N VAL A 50 -17.80 -8.32 14.71
CA VAL A 50 -17.75 -9.78 14.84
C VAL A 50 -18.65 -10.50 13.81
N TRP A 51 -19.53 -9.76 13.15
CA TRP A 51 -20.57 -10.31 12.26
C TRP A 51 -20.03 -10.94 10.97
N ASP A 52 -18.78 -10.64 10.60
CA ASP A 52 -18.11 -11.24 9.44
C ASP A 52 -17.11 -12.34 9.84
N GLU A 53 -17.07 -12.74 11.11
CA GLU A 53 -16.17 -13.81 11.57
C GLU A 53 -16.66 -15.19 11.14
N PRO A 54 -15.79 -16.07 10.60
CA PRO A 54 -16.17 -17.42 10.18
C PRO A 54 -16.74 -18.29 11.31
N ALA A 55 -16.36 -18.01 12.55
CA ALA A 55 -16.80 -18.75 13.73
C ALA A 55 -18.22 -18.35 14.18
N LEU A 56 -18.70 -17.18 13.76
CA LEU A 56 -20.02 -16.69 14.11
C LEU A 56 -21.06 -17.33 13.18
N SER A 57 -21.63 -18.47 13.58
CA SER A 57 -22.71 -19.08 12.81
C SER A 57 -23.96 -18.19 12.88
N ALA A 58 -24.58 -17.92 11.73
CA ALA A 58 -25.83 -17.17 11.68
C ALA A 58 -26.96 -17.84 12.49
N GLU A 59 -26.87 -19.15 12.68
CA GLU A 59 -27.82 -19.94 13.46
C GLU A 59 -27.71 -19.65 14.97
N LEU A 60 -26.49 -19.47 15.49
CA LEU A 60 -26.26 -19.16 16.91
C LEU A 60 -26.35 -17.66 17.24
N ALA A 61 -25.95 -16.79 16.30
CA ALA A 61 -25.85 -15.35 16.54
C ALA A 61 -27.12 -14.56 16.17
N GLY A 62 -28.09 -15.21 15.52
CA GLY A 62 -29.28 -14.55 14.99
C GLY A 62 -29.00 -13.68 13.76
N ALA A 63 -29.98 -12.86 13.38
CA ALA A 63 -29.86 -11.98 12.22
C ALA A 63 -28.93 -10.80 12.53
N ALA A 64 -27.80 -10.73 11.82
CA ALA A 64 -26.89 -9.59 11.92
C ALA A 64 -27.58 -8.28 11.47
N PRO A 65 -27.34 -7.14 12.16
CA PRO A 65 -27.80 -5.84 11.67
C PRO A 65 -27.15 -5.52 10.31
N ALA A 66 -27.94 -5.15 9.31
CA ALA A 66 -27.43 -4.84 7.96
C ALA A 66 -26.43 -3.65 7.93
N VAL A 67 -26.40 -2.83 8.97
CA VAL A 67 -25.48 -1.69 9.09
C VAL A 67 -24.09 -2.12 9.54
N GLU A 68 -23.97 -3.29 10.18
CA GLU A 68 -22.76 -3.73 10.91
C GLU A 68 -21.91 -4.75 10.15
N THR A 69 -22.35 -5.21 8.97
CA THR A 69 -21.55 -6.11 8.11
C THR A 69 -20.70 -5.35 7.10
N TYR A 70 -19.55 -5.91 6.72
CA TYR A 70 -18.68 -5.37 5.68
C TYR A 70 -19.40 -5.19 4.34
N ARG A 71 -20.24 -6.17 3.96
CA ARG A 71 -21.04 -6.11 2.73
C ARG A 71 -21.94 -4.87 2.71
N GLY A 72 -22.75 -4.70 3.75
CA GLY A 72 -23.72 -3.60 3.83
C GLY A 72 -23.03 -2.24 3.85
N TRP A 73 -21.93 -2.12 4.60
CA TRP A 73 -21.10 -0.93 4.59
C TRP A 73 -20.53 -0.61 3.20
N LEU A 74 -19.94 -1.60 2.52
CA LEU A 74 -19.30 -1.41 1.22
C LEU A 74 -20.31 -0.95 0.16
N GLU A 75 -21.50 -1.53 0.15
CA GLU A 75 -22.57 -1.16 -0.78
C GLU A 75 -23.05 0.28 -0.56
N ARG A 76 -23.28 0.68 0.71
CA ARG A 76 -23.63 2.07 1.04
C ARG A 76 -22.51 3.05 0.66
N ALA A 77 -21.26 2.71 0.97
CA ALA A 77 -20.11 3.54 0.64
C ALA A 77 -19.91 3.69 -0.88
N ALA A 78 -20.10 2.61 -1.64
CA ALA A 78 -20.07 2.62 -3.11
C ALA A 78 -21.20 3.46 -3.71
N ALA A 79 -22.42 3.36 -3.18
CA ALA A 79 -23.56 4.16 -3.62
C ALA A 79 -23.35 5.67 -3.39
N ARG A 80 -22.70 6.05 -2.29
CA ARG A 80 -22.38 7.45 -1.95
C ARG A 80 -21.19 8.03 -2.73
N THR A 81 -20.42 7.22 -3.45
CA THR A 81 -19.19 7.67 -4.10
C THR A 81 -19.45 8.15 -5.52
N THR A 82 -19.31 9.45 -5.75
CA THR A 82 -19.50 10.06 -7.08
C THR A 82 -18.31 9.79 -8.02
N PRO A 83 -18.51 9.84 -9.35
CA PRO A 83 -17.42 9.72 -10.32
C PRO A 83 -16.32 10.78 -10.12
N GLY A 84 -16.68 12.03 -9.84
CA GLY A 84 -15.72 13.12 -9.61
C GLY A 84 -14.83 12.86 -8.39
N ARG A 85 -15.43 12.42 -7.27
CA ARG A 85 -14.66 12.02 -6.08
C ARG A 85 -13.70 10.87 -6.37
N SER A 86 -14.15 9.87 -7.13
CA SER A 86 -13.33 8.71 -7.50
C SER A 86 -12.12 9.11 -8.34
N TRP A 87 -12.31 9.97 -9.35
CA TRP A 87 -11.20 10.46 -10.18
C TRP A 87 -10.26 11.41 -9.43
N LEU A 88 -10.78 12.24 -8.53
CA LEU A 88 -9.95 13.06 -7.66
C LEU A 88 -9.03 12.21 -6.77
N VAL A 89 -9.56 11.13 -6.17
CA VAL A 89 -8.75 10.17 -5.41
C VAL A 89 -7.74 9.47 -6.32
N THR A 90 -8.16 9.04 -7.52
CA THR A 90 -7.26 8.40 -8.50
C THR A 90 -6.07 9.29 -8.85
N ALA A 91 -6.30 10.58 -9.11
CA ALA A 91 -5.25 11.56 -9.40
C ALA A 91 -4.36 11.81 -8.17
N GLY A 92 -4.96 12.00 -6.99
CA GLY A 92 -4.21 12.20 -5.75
C GLY A 92 -3.30 11.02 -5.40
N VAL A 93 -3.78 9.79 -5.58
CA VAL A 93 -2.99 8.57 -5.37
C VAL A 93 -1.84 8.47 -6.38
N ALA A 94 -2.08 8.77 -7.66
CA ALA A 94 -1.02 8.74 -8.69
C ALA A 94 0.10 9.75 -8.39
N LEU A 95 -0.26 10.96 -7.93
CA LEU A 95 0.72 11.98 -7.53
C LEU A 95 1.50 11.57 -6.28
N ALA A 96 0.82 11.01 -5.27
CA ALA A 96 1.46 10.53 -4.04
C ALA A 96 2.43 9.36 -4.32
N ALA A 97 2.09 8.47 -5.25
CA ALA A 97 2.97 7.41 -5.72
C ALA A 97 4.25 7.95 -6.36
N GLY A 98 4.15 9.00 -7.18
CA GLY A 98 5.31 9.67 -7.75
C GLY A 98 6.22 10.28 -6.68
N ALA A 99 5.65 10.95 -5.68
CA ALA A 99 6.40 11.57 -4.58
C ALA A 99 7.21 10.56 -3.73
N ALA A 100 6.85 9.27 -3.76
CA ALA A 100 7.61 8.22 -3.09
C ALA A 100 9.04 8.03 -3.66
N ALA A 101 9.34 8.57 -4.85
CA ALA A 101 10.69 8.63 -5.40
C ALA A 101 11.68 9.41 -4.50
N ILE A 102 11.20 10.42 -3.78
CA ILE A 102 12.06 11.30 -2.98
C ILE A 102 12.70 10.53 -1.80
N PRO A 103 11.95 9.88 -0.89
CA PRO A 103 12.54 9.05 0.16
C PRO A 103 13.45 7.94 -0.38
N MET A 104 13.11 7.38 -1.54
CA MET A 104 13.90 6.33 -2.19
C MET A 104 15.26 6.83 -2.66
N ALA A 105 15.35 8.06 -3.20
CA ALA A 105 16.63 8.67 -3.54
C ALA A 105 17.56 8.80 -2.31
N PHE A 106 17.00 9.15 -1.14
CA PHE A 106 17.76 9.20 0.11
C PHE A 106 18.21 7.81 0.58
N LEU A 107 17.32 6.82 0.50
CA LEU A 107 17.65 5.44 0.86
C LEU A 107 18.76 4.90 -0.04
N ALA A 108 18.65 5.07 -1.36
CA ALA A 108 19.67 4.65 -2.32
C ALA A 108 21.05 5.27 -2.01
N ASN A 109 21.08 6.56 -1.65
CA ASN A 109 22.33 7.23 -1.28
C ASN A 109 22.95 6.66 0.01
N THR A 110 22.12 6.26 0.97
CA THR A 110 22.60 5.61 2.20
C THR A 110 23.17 4.21 1.90
N LEU A 111 22.52 3.48 1.00
CA LEU A 111 22.93 2.15 0.58
C LEU A 111 24.08 2.15 -0.45
N ALA A 112 24.55 3.31 -0.93
CA ALA A 112 25.72 3.39 -1.81
C ALA A 112 27.07 3.15 -1.08
N THR A 113 27.03 2.90 0.24
CA THR A 113 28.21 2.65 1.08
C THR A 113 28.68 1.20 1.12
N PHE A 114 27.98 0.28 0.45
CA PHE A 114 28.32 -1.14 0.41
C PHE A 114 29.33 -1.50 -0.71
N ASP A 115 29.98 -2.65 -0.59
CA ASP A 115 30.96 -3.15 -1.59
C ASP A 115 30.32 -3.49 -2.95
N THR A 116 31.15 -3.77 -3.97
CA THR A 116 30.72 -3.94 -5.37
C THR A 116 29.75 -5.11 -5.60
N ILE A 117 29.95 -6.25 -4.92
CA ILE A 117 29.07 -7.42 -5.05
C ILE A 117 27.73 -7.15 -4.38
N SER A 118 27.76 -6.49 -3.22
CA SER A 118 26.57 -6.03 -2.52
C SER A 118 25.80 -5.00 -3.34
N LEU A 119 26.49 -4.14 -4.08
CA LEU A 119 25.89 -3.13 -4.95
C LEU A 119 25.12 -3.75 -6.12
N ALA A 120 25.65 -4.80 -6.75
CA ALA A 120 24.96 -5.46 -7.88
C ALA A 120 23.65 -6.13 -7.45
N VAL A 121 23.66 -6.88 -6.34
CA VAL A 121 22.45 -7.49 -5.77
C VAL A 121 21.46 -6.41 -5.31
N LEU A 122 21.97 -5.35 -4.68
CA LEU A 122 21.16 -4.23 -4.24
C LEU A 122 20.42 -3.56 -5.41
N VAL A 123 21.14 -3.21 -6.48
CA VAL A 123 20.59 -2.48 -7.64
C VAL A 123 19.66 -3.34 -8.49
N ALA A 124 19.99 -4.62 -8.67
CA ALA A 124 19.23 -5.51 -9.54
C ALA A 124 18.02 -6.18 -8.86
N VAL A 125 18.03 -6.29 -7.52
CA VAL A 125 16.98 -7.03 -6.78
C VAL A 125 16.30 -6.15 -5.75
N LEU A 126 17.05 -5.64 -4.76
CA LEU A 126 16.42 -4.94 -3.63
C LEU A 126 15.82 -3.59 -4.03
N GLY A 127 16.52 -2.80 -4.85
CA GLY A 127 16.05 -1.52 -5.38
C GLY A 127 14.69 -1.66 -6.08
N PRO A 128 14.58 -2.50 -7.12
CA PRO A 128 13.31 -2.80 -7.80
C PRO A 128 12.19 -3.23 -6.85
N VAL A 129 12.47 -4.07 -5.85
CA VAL A 129 11.46 -4.49 -4.87
C VAL A 129 10.93 -3.30 -4.07
N VAL A 130 11.82 -2.52 -3.47
CA VAL A 130 11.42 -1.38 -2.63
C VAL A 130 10.70 -0.33 -3.47
N GLU A 131 11.20 -0.06 -4.66
CA GLU A 131 10.59 0.90 -5.57
C GLU A 131 9.19 0.49 -6.02
N GLU A 132 9.01 -0.75 -6.50
CA GLU A 132 7.70 -1.20 -6.97
C GLU A 132 6.67 -1.26 -5.83
N VAL A 133 7.07 -1.64 -4.60
CA VAL A 133 6.18 -1.53 -3.42
C VAL A 133 5.81 -0.08 -3.15
N SER A 134 6.80 0.82 -3.15
CA SER A 134 6.59 2.25 -2.85
C SER A 134 5.66 2.93 -3.85
N LYS A 135 5.75 2.58 -5.14
CA LYS A 135 4.87 3.12 -6.19
C LYS A 135 3.40 2.74 -5.98
N VAL A 136 3.10 1.60 -5.36
CA VAL A 136 1.72 1.11 -5.22
C VAL A 136 1.16 1.12 -3.81
N VAL A 137 1.96 1.38 -2.77
CA VAL A 137 1.53 1.29 -1.37
C VAL A 137 0.30 2.15 -1.06
N VAL A 138 0.22 3.36 -1.62
CA VAL A 138 -0.93 4.26 -1.40
C VAL A 138 -2.18 3.71 -2.10
N ALA A 139 -2.05 3.27 -3.36
CA ALA A 139 -3.16 2.68 -4.10
C ALA A 139 -3.66 1.39 -3.44
N TRP A 140 -2.74 0.55 -2.97
CA TRP A 140 -3.02 -0.65 -2.21
C TRP A 140 -3.79 -0.32 -0.93
N TRP A 141 -3.29 0.61 -0.11
CA TRP A 141 -3.94 1.04 1.13
C TRP A 141 -5.37 1.53 0.87
N VAL A 142 -5.58 2.30 -0.20
CA VAL A 142 -6.93 2.72 -0.60
C VAL A 142 -7.79 1.52 -0.99
N VAL A 143 -7.28 0.55 -1.76
CA VAL A 143 -8.05 -0.66 -2.10
C VAL A 143 -8.40 -1.45 -0.85
N GLU A 144 -7.48 -1.60 0.09
CA GLU A 144 -7.68 -2.36 1.33
C GLU A 144 -8.70 -1.70 2.27
N ARG A 145 -8.54 -0.40 2.50
CA ARG A 145 -9.37 0.33 3.47
C ARG A 145 -10.64 0.90 2.88
N ARG A 146 -10.61 1.38 1.63
CA ARG A 146 -11.70 2.13 1.00
C ARG A 146 -11.87 1.77 -0.48
N PRO A 147 -12.10 0.48 -0.81
CA PRO A 147 -12.13 0.01 -2.21
C PRO A 147 -13.18 0.71 -3.07
N TYR A 148 -14.26 1.20 -2.46
CA TYR A 148 -15.33 1.95 -3.10
C TYR A 148 -14.89 3.30 -3.69
N LEU A 149 -13.73 3.84 -3.31
CA LEU A 149 -13.17 5.06 -3.90
C LEU A 149 -12.69 4.85 -5.35
N PHE A 150 -12.44 3.61 -5.74
CA PHE A 150 -12.31 3.22 -7.15
C PHE A 150 -13.62 2.61 -7.62
N ARG A 151 -14.19 3.14 -8.70
CA ARG A 151 -15.45 2.65 -9.28
C ARG A 151 -15.23 1.59 -10.35
N ARG A 152 -14.05 1.56 -10.98
CA ARG A 152 -13.69 0.61 -12.03
C ARG A 152 -12.24 0.15 -11.87
N GLY A 153 -11.98 -1.13 -12.15
CA GLY A 153 -10.63 -1.69 -12.10
C GLY A 153 -9.65 -0.99 -13.06
N ALA A 154 -10.14 -0.49 -14.20
CA ALA A 154 -9.33 0.30 -15.13
C ALA A 154 -8.76 1.59 -14.49
N GLN A 155 -9.43 2.17 -13.50
CA GLN A 155 -8.89 3.34 -12.80
C GLN A 155 -7.62 3.00 -12.02
N LEU A 156 -7.52 1.80 -11.46
CA LEU A 156 -6.32 1.35 -10.74
C LEU A 156 -5.14 1.14 -11.70
N VAL A 157 -5.40 0.60 -12.89
CA VAL A 157 -4.38 0.43 -13.93
C VAL A 157 -3.88 1.80 -14.41
N VAL A 158 -4.78 2.73 -14.72
CA VAL A 158 -4.44 4.11 -15.12
C VAL A 158 -3.72 4.85 -13.99
N CYS A 159 -4.18 4.70 -12.75
CA CYS A 159 -3.56 5.30 -11.57
C CYS A 159 -2.12 4.84 -11.40
N ALA A 160 -1.88 3.53 -11.48
CA ALA A 160 -0.55 2.97 -11.32
C ALA A 160 0.36 3.35 -12.49
N ALA A 161 -0.12 3.29 -13.74
CA ALA A 161 0.64 3.74 -14.91
C ALA A 161 1.04 5.22 -14.80
N ALA A 162 0.09 6.10 -14.42
CA ALA A 162 0.36 7.51 -14.21
C ALA A 162 1.32 7.75 -13.03
N GLY A 163 1.20 6.97 -11.94
CA GLY A 163 2.12 7.01 -10.82
C GLY A 163 3.54 6.58 -11.22
N GLY A 164 3.68 5.54 -12.04
CA GLY A 164 4.96 5.10 -12.59
C GLY A 164 5.59 6.13 -13.52
N LEU A 165 4.79 6.82 -14.35
CA LEU A 165 5.25 7.95 -15.15
C LEU A 165 5.73 9.11 -14.28
N ALA A 166 4.94 9.50 -13.27
CA ALA A 166 5.30 10.57 -12.35
C ALA A 166 6.57 10.23 -11.56
N PHE A 167 6.71 8.97 -11.11
CA PHE A 167 7.93 8.47 -10.48
C PHE A 167 9.12 8.58 -11.43
N GLY A 168 9.01 8.06 -12.65
CA GLY A 168 10.10 8.11 -13.64
C GLY A 168 10.52 9.54 -14.00
N VAL A 169 9.57 10.47 -14.08
CA VAL A 169 9.85 11.91 -14.25
C VAL A 169 10.68 12.45 -13.09
N LEU A 170 10.24 12.23 -11.85
CA LEU A 170 10.94 12.75 -10.67
C LEU A 170 12.31 12.11 -10.49
N GLU A 171 12.41 10.81 -10.73
CA GLU A 171 13.68 10.09 -10.71
C GLU A 171 14.64 10.63 -11.77
N ASN A 172 14.16 10.85 -13.00
CA ASN A 172 14.99 11.43 -14.07
C ASN A 172 15.46 12.85 -13.75
N LEU A 173 14.60 13.68 -13.15
CA LEU A 173 15.01 15.01 -12.69
C LEU A 173 16.10 14.91 -11.62
N TRP A 174 15.97 14.00 -10.65
CA TRP A 174 17.00 13.75 -9.66
C TRP A 174 18.33 13.32 -10.30
N TYR A 175 18.32 12.34 -11.20
CA TYR A 175 19.54 11.89 -11.87
C TYR A 175 20.17 12.99 -12.72
N LEU A 176 19.39 13.71 -13.52
CA LEU A 176 19.92 14.71 -14.46
C LEU A 176 20.41 15.98 -13.77
N HIS A 177 19.86 16.33 -12.61
CA HIS A 177 20.22 17.56 -11.90
C HIS A 177 21.12 17.34 -10.69
N VAL A 178 21.21 16.12 -10.16
CA VAL A 178 22.01 15.83 -8.95
C VAL A 178 23.09 14.79 -9.23
N VAL A 179 22.72 13.59 -9.67
CA VAL A 179 23.65 12.45 -9.79
C VAL A 179 24.63 12.62 -10.95
N ILE A 180 24.13 12.90 -12.16
CA ILE A 180 24.95 12.99 -13.38
C ILE A 180 25.90 14.20 -13.34
N PRO A 181 25.49 15.40 -12.91
CA PRO A 181 26.43 16.51 -12.75
C PRO A 181 27.57 16.22 -11.79
N GLU A 182 27.32 15.47 -10.70
CA GLU A 182 28.38 15.02 -9.80
C GLU A 182 29.30 13.99 -10.46
N ALA A 183 28.74 13.03 -11.19
CA ALA A 183 29.52 12.05 -11.94
C ALA A 183 30.41 12.71 -13.04
N VAL A 184 29.94 13.80 -13.65
CA VAL A 184 30.76 14.60 -14.58
C VAL A 184 31.87 15.34 -13.84
N ARG A 185 31.58 15.94 -12.67
CA ARG A 185 32.60 16.62 -11.85
C ARG A 185 33.70 15.68 -11.37
N SER A 186 33.37 14.45 -11.01
CA SER A 186 34.33 13.44 -10.57
C SER A 186 35.07 12.75 -11.72
N GLY A 187 34.69 13.01 -12.98
CA GLY A 187 35.27 12.38 -14.16
C GLY A 187 34.77 10.96 -14.44
N ALA A 188 33.73 10.50 -13.73
CA ALA A 188 33.11 9.19 -13.95
C ALA A 188 32.24 9.14 -15.22
N VAL A 189 31.73 10.29 -15.69
CA VAL A 189 30.94 10.39 -16.92
C VAL A 189 31.49 11.54 -17.77
N HIS A 190 31.67 11.30 -19.06
CA HIS A 190 32.08 12.33 -20.01
C HIS A 190 30.92 13.27 -20.38
N ALA A 191 31.20 14.57 -20.52
CA ALA A 191 30.17 15.58 -20.74
C ALA A 191 29.42 15.39 -22.08
N GLU A 192 30.12 14.89 -23.09
CA GLU A 192 29.59 14.58 -24.41
C GLU A 192 28.53 13.46 -24.39
N ASP A 193 28.58 12.55 -23.41
CA ASP A 193 27.65 11.42 -23.31
C ASP A 193 26.32 11.80 -22.63
N VAL A 194 26.27 12.95 -21.94
CA VAL A 194 25.11 13.37 -21.14
C VAL A 194 23.84 13.48 -21.97
N ALA A 195 23.91 13.96 -23.20
CA ALA A 195 22.74 14.08 -24.08
C ALA A 195 22.19 12.71 -24.51
N GLY A 196 23.06 11.72 -24.69
CA GLY A 196 22.66 10.33 -24.95
C GLY A 196 21.96 9.73 -23.73
N LEU A 197 22.57 9.88 -22.56
CA LEU A 197 22.03 9.39 -21.30
C LEU A 197 20.67 10.01 -20.97
N ALA A 198 20.52 11.33 -21.17
CA ALA A 198 19.25 12.01 -20.95
C ALA A 198 18.12 11.45 -21.83
N ARG A 199 18.39 11.21 -23.13
CA ARG A 199 17.40 10.61 -24.04
C ARG A 199 17.03 9.19 -23.63
N TRP A 200 18.02 8.37 -23.27
CA TRP A 200 17.79 7.02 -22.77
C TRP A 200 16.89 7.03 -21.54
N ARG A 201 17.19 7.89 -20.56
CA ARG A 201 16.43 8.01 -19.32
C ARG A 201 14.98 8.45 -19.55
N TRP A 202 14.78 9.49 -20.35
CA TRP A 202 13.43 9.98 -20.65
C TRP A 202 12.59 9.00 -21.46
N GLY A 203 13.21 8.26 -22.40
CA GLY A 203 12.51 7.25 -23.19
C GLY A 203 12.36 5.93 -22.46
N VAL A 204 13.47 5.23 -22.22
CA VAL A 204 13.50 3.84 -21.76
C VAL A 204 13.18 3.73 -20.27
N CYS A 205 13.86 4.48 -19.38
CA CYS A 205 13.60 4.36 -17.93
C CYS A 205 12.14 4.74 -17.60
N THR A 206 11.65 5.87 -18.13
CA THR A 206 10.27 6.32 -17.91
C THR A 206 9.26 5.27 -18.39
N THR A 207 9.46 4.71 -19.58
CA THR A 207 8.56 3.68 -20.15
C THR A 207 8.62 2.39 -19.33
N MET A 208 9.82 2.01 -18.86
CA MET A 208 10.01 0.85 -17.98
C MET A 208 9.22 1.03 -16.68
N HIS A 209 9.33 2.17 -15.99
CA HIS A 209 8.57 2.42 -14.76
C HIS A 209 7.06 2.40 -15.00
N ALA A 210 6.59 3.04 -16.08
CA ALA A 210 5.18 3.01 -16.45
C ALA A 210 4.69 1.58 -16.69
N THR A 211 5.49 0.75 -17.36
CA THR A 211 5.18 -0.65 -17.67
C THR A 211 5.14 -1.51 -16.40
N ALA A 212 6.17 -1.44 -15.56
CA ALA A 212 6.21 -2.16 -14.28
C ALA A 212 5.03 -1.75 -13.37
N SER A 213 4.75 -0.45 -13.26
CA SER A 213 3.62 0.04 -12.47
C SER A 213 2.27 -0.37 -13.07
N THR A 214 2.15 -0.47 -14.40
CA THR A 214 0.94 -0.98 -15.05
C THR A 214 0.68 -2.44 -14.65
N LEU A 215 1.72 -3.28 -14.61
CA LEU A 215 1.60 -4.67 -14.14
C LEU A 215 1.09 -4.69 -12.69
N ALA A 216 1.71 -3.93 -11.79
CA ALA A 216 1.25 -3.86 -10.40
C ALA A 216 -0.21 -3.35 -10.30
N GLY A 217 -0.58 -2.37 -11.12
CA GLY A 217 -1.95 -1.87 -11.25
C GLY A 217 -2.97 -2.92 -11.69
N LEU A 218 -2.60 -3.86 -12.58
CA LEU A 218 -3.43 -5.02 -12.94
C LEU A 218 -3.67 -5.94 -11.74
N GLY A 219 -2.64 -6.16 -10.91
CA GLY A 219 -2.77 -6.91 -9.66
C GLY A 219 -3.76 -6.27 -8.69
N LEU A 220 -3.62 -4.96 -8.47
CA LEU A 220 -4.54 -4.21 -7.63
C LEU A 220 -5.97 -4.21 -8.20
N ALA A 221 -6.13 -4.06 -9.52
CA ALA A 221 -7.43 -4.13 -10.18
C ALA A 221 -8.10 -5.51 -10.00
N ARG A 222 -7.31 -6.60 -10.02
CA ARG A 222 -7.80 -7.96 -9.74
C ARG A 222 -8.23 -8.13 -8.29
N MET A 223 -7.40 -7.67 -7.34
CA MET A 223 -7.73 -7.68 -5.90
C MET A 223 -9.00 -6.89 -5.61
N TRP A 224 -9.08 -5.66 -6.13
CA TRP A 224 -10.24 -4.79 -6.03
C TRP A 224 -11.48 -5.44 -6.65
N GLY A 225 -11.37 -5.97 -7.87
CA GLY A 225 -12.49 -6.58 -8.58
C GLY A 225 -13.07 -7.78 -7.83
N ARG A 226 -12.21 -8.57 -7.17
CA ARG A 226 -12.64 -9.66 -6.30
C ARG A 226 -13.42 -9.14 -5.09
N ALA A 227 -12.87 -8.17 -4.36
CA ALA A 227 -13.52 -7.57 -3.20
C ALA A 227 -14.90 -6.96 -3.54
N MET A 228 -14.99 -6.25 -4.67
CA MET A 228 -16.23 -5.58 -5.10
C MET A 228 -17.32 -6.55 -5.58
N ARG A 229 -16.93 -7.70 -6.16
CA ARG A 229 -17.88 -8.75 -6.58
C ARG A 229 -18.33 -9.61 -5.41
N GLU A 230 -17.38 -10.07 -4.59
CA GLU A 230 -17.65 -10.97 -3.45
C GLU A 230 -18.25 -10.22 -2.25
N LYS A 231 -18.17 -8.89 -2.25
CA LYS A 231 -18.54 -8.02 -1.12
C LYS A 231 -17.80 -8.43 0.16
N ALA A 232 -16.53 -8.75 0.00
CA ALA A 232 -15.65 -9.26 1.06
C ALA A 232 -14.36 -8.46 1.10
N ARG A 233 -13.64 -8.53 2.23
CA ARG A 233 -12.38 -7.79 2.41
C ARG A 233 -11.36 -8.16 1.31
N PRO A 234 -10.64 -7.17 0.74
CA PRO A 234 -9.59 -7.41 -0.23
C PRO A 234 -8.52 -8.37 0.31
N ARG A 235 -8.04 -9.27 -0.56
CA ARG A 235 -6.98 -10.22 -0.21
C ARG A 235 -5.73 -9.92 -1.03
N ALA A 236 -4.66 -9.51 -0.36
CA ALA A 236 -3.35 -9.19 -0.93
C ALA A 236 -2.85 -10.26 -1.93
N ALA A 237 -3.06 -11.53 -1.60
CA ALA A 237 -2.67 -12.67 -2.43
C ALA A 237 -3.16 -12.58 -3.89
N ALA A 238 -4.28 -11.89 -4.14
CA ALA A 238 -4.79 -11.71 -5.50
C ALA A 238 -3.96 -10.72 -6.34
N ALA A 239 -3.24 -9.79 -5.71
CA ALA A 239 -2.38 -8.81 -6.38
C ALA A 239 -0.93 -9.29 -6.50
N MET A 240 -0.46 -10.14 -5.57
CA MET A 240 0.95 -10.52 -5.44
C MET A 240 1.63 -11.03 -6.73
N PRO A 241 1.03 -11.92 -7.56
CA PRO A 241 1.71 -12.40 -8.76
C PRO A 241 2.09 -11.27 -9.73
N PHE A 242 1.24 -10.25 -9.85
CA PHE A 242 1.48 -9.11 -10.71
C PHE A 242 2.50 -8.14 -10.14
N LEU A 243 2.51 -7.97 -8.81
CA LEU A 243 3.53 -7.16 -8.14
C LEU A 243 4.91 -7.81 -8.30
N VAL A 244 5.02 -9.13 -8.12
CA VAL A 244 6.26 -9.88 -8.37
C VAL A 244 6.68 -9.74 -9.82
N ALA A 245 5.74 -9.83 -10.78
CA ALA A 245 6.06 -9.61 -12.19
C ALA A 245 6.62 -8.20 -12.46
N ALA A 246 6.06 -7.16 -11.83
CA ALA A 246 6.57 -5.79 -11.93
C ALA A 246 8.02 -5.69 -11.39
N MET A 247 8.29 -6.28 -10.22
CA MET A 247 9.61 -6.31 -9.60
C MET A 247 10.63 -7.04 -10.47
N VAL A 248 10.25 -8.17 -11.06
CA VAL A 248 11.11 -8.95 -11.96
C VAL A 248 11.40 -8.18 -13.24
N VAL A 249 10.39 -7.59 -13.89
CA VAL A 249 10.59 -6.79 -15.11
C VAL A 249 11.55 -5.64 -14.86
N HIS A 250 11.37 -4.93 -13.75
CA HIS A 250 12.27 -3.85 -13.36
C HIS A 250 13.68 -4.38 -13.02
N GLY A 251 13.78 -5.42 -12.20
CA GLY A 251 15.08 -5.99 -11.84
C GLY A 251 15.87 -6.53 -13.02
N VAL A 252 15.22 -7.17 -13.99
CA VAL A 252 15.84 -7.61 -15.25
C VAL A 252 16.36 -6.42 -16.05
N TYR A 253 15.61 -5.33 -16.12
CA TYR A 253 16.06 -4.10 -16.76
C TYR A 253 17.32 -3.54 -16.08
N ASN A 254 17.31 -3.41 -14.74
CA ASN A 254 18.48 -2.91 -13.99
C ASN A 254 19.69 -3.82 -14.14
N ALA A 255 19.50 -5.14 -14.06
CA ALA A 255 20.56 -6.12 -14.26
C ALA A 255 21.17 -6.02 -15.66
N GLY A 256 20.33 -5.85 -16.69
CA GLY A 256 20.78 -5.66 -18.07
C GLY A 256 21.59 -4.38 -18.26
N ALA A 257 21.13 -3.26 -17.69
CA ALA A 257 21.85 -1.99 -17.72
C ALA A 257 23.20 -2.07 -17.01
N LEU A 258 23.25 -2.71 -15.84
CA LEU A 258 24.48 -2.93 -15.08
C LEU A 258 25.46 -3.84 -15.83
N ALA A 259 24.98 -4.95 -16.40
CA ALA A 259 25.81 -5.87 -17.16
C ALA A 259 26.41 -5.20 -18.41
N PHE A 260 25.64 -4.35 -19.09
CA PHE A 260 26.13 -3.56 -20.22
C PHE A 260 27.23 -2.59 -19.79
N GLU A 261 27.05 -1.90 -18.67
CA GLU A 261 28.06 -0.98 -18.12
C GLU A 261 29.35 -1.71 -17.77
N ILE A 262 29.26 -2.82 -17.02
CA ILE A 262 30.44 -3.65 -16.67
C ILE A 262 31.16 -4.15 -17.93
N GLY A 263 30.40 -4.59 -18.94
CA GLY A 263 30.95 -5.08 -20.20
C GLY A 263 31.81 -4.04 -20.93
N ARG A 264 31.43 -2.75 -20.87
CA ARG A 264 32.20 -1.65 -21.50
C ARG A 264 33.53 -1.33 -20.82
N HIS A 265 33.69 -1.69 -19.54
CA HIS A 265 34.94 -1.48 -18.80
C HIS A 265 35.88 -2.68 -18.86
N VAL A 266 35.36 -3.87 -19.18
CA VAL A 266 36.14 -5.12 -19.23
C VAL A 266 36.68 -5.43 -20.62
N PHE A 267 35.99 -5.01 -21.68
CA PHE A 267 36.33 -5.26 -23.09
C PHE A 267 36.58 -3.95 -23.85
#